data_AF-A0A484Z9B5-F1
#
_entry.id   AF-A0A484Z9B5-F1
#
_cell.length_a   1.000
_cell.length_b   1.000
_cell.length_c   1.000
_cell.angle_alpha   90.00
_cell.angle_beta   90.00
_cell.angle_gamma   90.00
#
_symmetry.space_group_name_H-M   'P 1'
#
loop_
_entity.id
_entity.type
_entity.pdbx_description
1 polymer ?
#
loop_
_entity_poly.entity_id
_entity_poly.type
_entity_poly.pdbx_seq_one_letter_code
_entity_poly.pdbx_strand_id
1 'polypeptide(L)'
;MGRQPLRKLSAGDRLIKPLLGTLEYGLPHANLVKGIAAAMHYRSEQDPQAQELAQLIGDEGPQAALAQISGLDANSNVVVEAVNAYNATK
;
A
#
# COMPACT_ATOMS: atom_id res chain seq x y z
N MET A 1 7.50 4.94 -16.73
CA MET A 1 6.27 4.26 -16.25
C MET A 1 6.53 3.77 -14.82
N GLY A 2 5.96 4.41 -13.80
CA GLY A 2 6.36 4.19 -12.39
C GLY A 2 5.86 5.28 -11.43
N ARG A 3 5.55 6.46 -11.96
CA ARG A 3 5.08 7.66 -11.25
C ARG A 3 3.71 7.46 -10.58
N GLN A 4 3.41 8.24 -9.55
CA GLN A 4 2.17 8.32 -8.76
C GLN A 4 1.86 7.09 -7.87
N PRO A 5 2.68 6.81 -6.84
CA PRO A 5 2.44 5.69 -5.93
C PRO A 5 1.14 5.83 -5.13
N LEU A 6 0.77 7.04 -4.68
CA LEU A 6 -0.47 7.27 -3.91
C LEU A 6 -1.70 6.89 -4.71
N ARG A 7 -1.73 7.29 -5.99
CA ARG A 7 -2.84 6.94 -6.88
C ARG A 7 -3.00 5.43 -7.07
N LYS A 8 -1.91 4.66 -7.13
CA LYS A 8 -1.95 3.19 -7.23
C LYS A 8 -2.44 2.50 -5.96
N LEU A 9 -2.17 3.12 -4.81
CA LEU A 9 -2.54 2.64 -3.48
C LEU A 9 -3.93 3.12 -3.05
N SER A 10 -4.62 3.93 -3.85
CA SER A 10 -5.99 4.39 -3.58
C SER A 10 -7.00 3.24 -3.67
N ALA A 11 -8.04 3.31 -2.83
CA ALA A 11 -9.15 2.36 -2.72
C ALA A 11 -9.72 1.86 -4.06
N GLY A 12 -9.80 2.73 -5.07
CA GLY A 12 -10.40 2.44 -6.36
C GLY A 12 -9.44 2.06 -7.48
N ASP A 13 -8.13 2.11 -7.26
CA ASP A 13 -7.13 1.90 -8.30
C ASP A 13 -6.61 0.45 -8.29
N ARG A 14 -5.66 0.20 -9.18
CA ARG A 14 -5.23 -1.11 -9.69
C ARG A 14 -4.68 -2.11 -8.65
N LEU A 15 -4.41 -1.72 -7.41
CA LEU A 15 -3.93 -2.63 -6.35
C LEU A 15 -4.98 -2.92 -5.27
N ILE A 16 -5.71 -1.90 -4.81
CA ILE A 16 -6.68 -2.09 -3.71
C ILE A 16 -7.99 -2.70 -4.21
N LYS A 17 -8.47 -2.33 -5.40
CA LYS A 17 -9.71 -2.88 -5.94
C LYS A 17 -9.65 -4.40 -6.16
N PRO A 18 -8.59 -4.99 -6.76
CA PRO A 18 -8.45 -6.44 -6.82
C PRO A 18 -8.29 -7.09 -5.44
N LEU A 19 -7.61 -6.42 -4.50
CA LEU A 19 -7.45 -6.93 -3.14
C LEU A 19 -8.80 -7.08 -2.43
N LEU A 20 -9.64 -6.05 -2.49
CA LEU A 20 -11.00 -6.09 -1.94
C LEU A 20 -11.82 -7.24 -2.56
N GLY A 21 -11.74 -7.40 -3.88
CA GLY A 21 -12.40 -8.53 -4.56
C GLY A 21 -11.86 -9.89 -4.10
N THR A 22 -10.56 -10.05 -3.92
CA THR A 22 -10.00 -11.31 -3.40
C THR A 22 -10.45 -11.59 -1.96
N LEU A 23 -10.62 -10.57 -1.13
CA LEU A 23 -11.16 -10.73 0.23
C LEU A 23 -12.62 -11.13 0.21
N GLU A 24 -13.42 -10.50 -0.66
CA GLU A 24 -14.85 -10.81 -0.82
C GLU A 24 -15.06 -12.26 -1.26
N TYR A 25 -14.20 -12.79 -2.14
CA TYR A 25 -14.29 -14.16 -2.65
C TYR A 25 -13.39 -15.18 -1.93
N GLY A 26 -12.65 -14.79 -0.88
CA GLY A 26 -11.74 -15.68 -0.15
C GLY A 26 -10.59 -16.25 -1.00
N LEU A 27 -10.14 -15.51 -2.01
CA LEU A 27 -9.10 -15.93 -2.96
C LEU A 27 -7.70 -15.55 -2.48
N PRO A 28 -6.66 -16.27 -2.91
CA PRO A 28 -5.28 -15.96 -2.52
C PRO A 28 -4.82 -14.60 -3.06
N HIS A 29 -4.34 -13.73 -2.16
CA HIS A 29 -3.93 -12.36 -2.46
C HIS A 29 -2.45 -12.04 -2.13
N ALA A 30 -1.63 -13.06 -1.86
CA ALA A 30 -0.23 -12.87 -1.46
C ALA A 30 0.60 -12.02 -2.45
N ASN A 31 0.33 -12.13 -3.76
CA ASN A 31 1.03 -11.33 -4.78
C ASN A 31 0.59 -9.85 -4.76
N LEU A 32 -0.66 -9.57 -4.42
CA LEU A 32 -1.17 -8.19 -4.28
C LEU A 32 -0.53 -7.51 -3.08
N VAL A 33 -0.45 -8.21 -1.95
CA VAL A 33 0.23 -7.76 -0.73
C VAL A 33 1.70 -7.39 -1.03
N LYS A 34 2.43 -8.23 -1.76
CA LYS A 34 3.80 -7.92 -2.20
C LYS A 34 3.88 -6.69 -3.10
N GLY A 35 2.92 -6.53 -4.01
CA GLY A 35 2.84 -5.35 -4.88
C GLY A 35 2.58 -4.06 -4.10
N ILE A 36 1.71 -4.11 -3.09
CA ILE A 36 1.43 -3.00 -2.18
C ILE A 36 2.68 -2.64 -1.38
N ALA A 37 3.35 -3.62 -0.77
CA ALA A 37 4.60 -3.41 -0.06
C ALA A 37 5.68 -2.76 -0.94
N ALA A 38 5.84 -3.23 -2.19
CA ALA A 38 6.77 -2.63 -3.14
C ALA A 38 6.38 -1.19 -3.52
N ALA A 39 5.09 -0.90 -3.66
CA ALA A 39 4.61 0.46 -3.91
C ALA A 39 4.85 1.38 -2.70
N MET A 40 4.72 0.88 -1.47
CA MET A 40 5.05 1.61 -0.24
C MET A 40 6.56 1.91 -0.10
N HIS A 41 7.42 1.04 -0.64
CA HIS A 41 8.86 1.26 -0.74
C HIS A 41 9.29 2.17 -1.90
N TYR A 42 8.36 2.55 -2.78
CA TYR A 42 8.71 3.40 -3.91
C TYR A 42 9.24 4.76 -3.43
N ARG A 43 10.44 5.12 -3.88
CA ARG A 43 11.09 6.42 -3.61
C ARG A 43 11.47 7.05 -4.94
N SER A 44 11.17 8.35 -5.07
CA SER A 44 11.58 9.13 -6.24
C SER A 44 11.62 10.61 -5.92
N GLU A 45 12.77 11.24 -6.12
CA GLU A 45 12.96 12.69 -5.90
C GLU A 45 12.22 13.53 -6.95
N GLN A 46 11.89 12.94 -8.10
CA GLN A 46 11.17 13.63 -9.19
C GLN A 46 9.65 13.48 -9.10
N ASP A 47 9.14 12.74 -8.11
CA ASP A 47 7.72 12.47 -7.93
C ASP A 47 7.25 13.02 -6.58
N PRO A 48 6.52 14.15 -6.56
CA PRO A 48 5.98 14.72 -5.32
C PRO A 48 5.15 13.72 -4.50
N GLN A 49 4.43 12.80 -5.15
CA GLN A 49 3.64 11.79 -4.44
C GLN A 49 4.51 10.72 -3.77
N ALA A 50 5.70 10.43 -4.32
CA ALA A 50 6.64 9.51 -3.69
C ALA A 50 7.32 10.14 -2.48
N GLN A 51 7.58 11.44 -2.54
CA GLN A 51 8.08 12.21 -1.38
C GLN A 51 7.02 12.27 -0.27
N GLU A 52 5.79 12.61 -0.63
CA GLU A 52 4.64 12.64 0.29
C GLU A 52 4.40 11.28 0.96
N LEU A 53 4.42 10.19 0.18
CA LEU A 53 4.33 8.83 0.73
C LEU A 53 5.46 8.52 1.71
N ALA A 54 6.69 8.91 1.39
CA ALA A 54 7.85 8.68 2.26
C ALA A 54 7.76 9.49 3.56
N GLN A 55 7.28 10.74 3.48
CA GLN A 55 7.02 11.58 4.64
C GLN A 55 5.92 10.99 5.52
N LEU A 56 4.78 10.60 4.93
CA LEU A 56 3.65 10.04 5.66
C LEU A 56 4.03 8.75 6.41
N ILE A 57 4.78 7.86 5.74
CA ILE A 57 5.31 6.64 6.38
C ILE A 57 6.30 6.99 7.50
N GLY A 58 7.09 8.05 7.35
CA GLY A 58 8.03 8.51 8.37
C GLY A 58 7.35 9.12 9.60
N ASP A 59 6.27 9.87 9.39
CA ASP A 59 5.58 10.62 10.44
C ASP A 59 4.58 9.76 11.20
N GLU A 60 3.77 8.95 10.50
CA GLU A 60 2.67 8.17 11.10
C GLU A 60 2.95 6.66 11.15
N GLY A 61 3.97 6.20 10.43
CA GLY A 61 4.30 4.79 10.26
C GLY A 61 3.58 4.15 9.06
N PRO A 62 4.09 2.98 8.59
CA PRO A 62 3.59 2.33 7.37
C PRO A 62 2.13 1.87 7.46
N GLN A 63 1.66 1.51 8.66
CA GLN A 63 0.30 1.03 8.87
C GLN A 63 -0.73 2.14 8.74
N ALA A 64 -0.53 3.25 9.44
CA ALA A 64 -1.41 4.42 9.36
C ALA A 64 -1.41 5.02 7.96
N ALA A 65 -0.23 5.18 7.36
CA ALA A 65 -0.09 5.67 5.99
C ALA A 65 -0.86 4.81 4.98
N LEU A 66 -0.73 3.48 5.03
CA LEU A 66 -1.46 2.60 4.13
C LEU A 66 -2.98 2.70 4.33
N ALA A 67 -3.45 2.71 5.58
CA ALA A 67 -4.87 2.85 5.89
C ALA A 67 -5.45 4.16 5.35
N GLN A 68 -4.75 5.27 5.55
CA GLN A 68 -5.17 6.59 5.08
C GLN A 68 -5.24 6.68 3.55
N ILE A 69 -4.26 6.12 2.85
CA ILE A 69 -4.20 6.17 1.37
C ILE A 69 -5.21 5.21 0.75
N SER A 70 -5.30 3.99 1.27
CA SER A 70 -6.13 2.92 0.70
C SER A 70 -7.59 2.97 1.15
N GLY A 71 -7.90 3.72 2.22
CA GLY A 71 -9.21 3.72 2.86
C GLY A 71 -9.55 2.40 3.56
N LEU A 72 -8.59 1.49 3.71
CA LEU A 72 -8.75 0.24 4.44
C LEU A 72 -8.60 0.48 5.94
N ASP A 73 -9.26 -0.34 6.76
CA ASP A 73 -9.10 -0.30 8.21
C ASP A 73 -7.64 -0.66 8.57
N ALA A 74 -7.00 0.19 9.39
CA ALA A 74 -5.64 -0.02 9.86
C ALA A 74 -5.46 -1.34 10.62
N ASN A 75 -6.54 -1.86 11.22
CA ASN A 75 -6.56 -3.13 11.96
C ASN A 75 -7.00 -4.32 11.09
N SER A 76 -7.29 -4.10 9.81
CA SER A 76 -7.62 -5.20 8.90
C SER A 76 -6.42 -6.13 8.69
N ASN A 77 -6.69 -7.43 8.59
CA ASN A 77 -5.65 -8.43 8.36
C ASN A 77 -4.79 -8.11 7.14
N VAL A 78 -5.38 -7.57 6.07
CA VAL A 78 -4.63 -7.21 4.86
C VAL A 78 -3.70 -6.04 5.02
N VAL A 79 -4.06 -5.04 5.84
CA VAL A 79 -3.17 -3.93 6.14
C VAL A 79 -2.00 -4.44 6.98
N VAL A 80 -2.28 -5.29 7.98
CA VAL A 80 -1.23 -5.94 8.79
C VAL A 80 -0.31 -6.79 7.93
N GLU A 81 -0.84 -7.61 7.02
CA GLU A 81 -0.06 -8.40 6.07
C GLU A 81 0.81 -7.54 5.14
N ALA A 82 0.27 -6.45 4.61
CA ALA A 82 1.00 -5.53 3.73
C ALA A 82 2.14 -4.82 4.47
N VAL A 83 1.89 -4.38 5.71
CA VAL A 83 2.91 -3.77 6.58
C VAL A 83 3.99 -4.79 6.96
N ASN A 84 3.61 -6.03 7.25
CA ASN A 84 4.56 -7.10 7.50
C ASN A 84 5.43 -7.38 6.28
N ALA A 85 4.84 -7.44 5.08
CA ALA A 85 5.58 -7.60 3.83
C ALA A 85 6.50 -6.41 3.54
N TYR A 86 6.05 -5.19 3.83
CA TYR A 86 6.87 -3.97 3.75
C TYR A 86 8.08 -4.03 4.69
N ASN A 87 7.88 -4.43 5.95
CA ASN A 87 8.96 -4.57 6.93
C ASN A 87 9.92 -5.72 6.61
N ALA A 88 9.41 -6.80 6.01
CA ALA A 88 10.22 -7.96 5.61
C ALA A 88 11.07 -7.73 4.35
N THR A 89 10.78 -6.67 3.58
CA THR A 89 11.56 -6.27 2.39
C THR A 89 12.64 -5.23 2.70
N LYS A 90 12.97 -5.04 3.98
CA LYS A 90 13.99 -4.11 4.46
C LYS A 90 15.41 -4.67 4.37
#